data_AF-I4VKK6-F1
#
_entry.id   AF-I4VKK6-F1
#
_cell.length_a   1.000
_cell.length_b   1.000
_cell.length_c   1.000
_cell.angle_alpha   90.00
_cell.angle_beta   90.00
_cell.angle_gamma   90.00
#
_symmetry.space_group_name_H-M   'P 1'
#
loop_
_entity.id
_entity.type
_entity.pdbx_description
1 polymer ?
#
loop_
_entity_poly.entity_id
_entity_poly.type
_entity_poly.pdbx_seq_one_letter_code
_entity_poly.pdbx_strand_id
1 'polypeptide(L)'
;MAVSVFDLFKIGIGPSSSHTVGPMRAAARFAERWLEEKGVLDQVTRVRAELFGSLALTGRGHGTDKAVLLGLEGQHPDTVDPDRIPATLERIRSSGRLQLLGKREIAFDEKSDLVFNKRQKLPFHTNGMRFSAYDAEGNELATRDYYSVGGGFVVNKDEAAEDRIVADTTEQPYPFTSGDRMLALCEQHGMTIAQLMMANESVWRSEAETRAGLLTIWQAMQDCVARGLRSPGTLPGGLHVARRAPAMAEELRNQPEAALRDPLTILDWVNLYALAVNEENAAGGRVVTAPTNGAAGIVPAVLHYYQRFCPKADENGVIEFMLTAAAIGILYKENASISGAEVGCQGEVGVACSMAAGGLTAALGGSIWQVENAAEIGMEHNLGLTCDPIGGLVQIPCIERNAMGSVKAINASRMALKSDGKHRVSLDKVIKTMRDTGRDMKDKYKETSRGGLAVNVIEC
;
A
#
# COMPACT_ATOMS: atom_id res chain seq x y z
N MET A 1 -5.42 -2.71 18.67
CA MET A 1 -6.66 -2.46 17.91
C MET A 1 -6.96 -3.73 17.12
N ALA A 2 -8.20 -4.11 16.88
CA ALA A 2 -8.44 -5.27 16.00
C ALA A 2 -8.14 -4.84 14.56
N VAL A 3 -7.26 -5.58 13.89
CA VAL A 3 -6.83 -5.30 12.52
C VAL A 3 -7.04 -6.56 11.69
N SER A 4 -7.75 -6.43 10.58
CA SER A 4 -8.02 -7.56 9.69
C SER A 4 -6.90 -7.75 8.64
N VAL A 5 -6.76 -8.96 8.10
CA VAL A 5 -6.00 -9.23 6.88
C VAL A 5 -6.43 -8.33 5.71
N PHE A 6 -7.74 -8.04 5.60
CA PHE A 6 -8.27 -7.13 4.58
C PHE A 6 -8.01 -5.66 4.87
N ASP A 7 -7.46 -5.34 6.04
CA ASP A 7 -6.96 -4.00 6.32
C ASP A 7 -5.58 -3.73 5.72
N LEU A 8 -4.77 -4.77 5.60
CA LEU A 8 -3.42 -4.73 5.02
C LEU A 8 -3.45 -4.94 3.51
N PHE A 9 -4.27 -5.87 3.04
CA PHE A 9 -4.44 -6.17 1.62
C PHE A 9 -5.74 -5.59 1.08
N LYS A 10 -5.64 -4.45 0.41
CA LYS A 10 -6.77 -3.70 -0.14
C LYS A 10 -6.59 -3.51 -1.64
N ILE A 11 -7.59 -3.89 -2.40
CA ILE A 11 -7.68 -3.56 -3.82
C ILE A 11 -7.87 -2.04 -3.94
N GLY A 12 -7.09 -1.40 -4.80
CA GLY A 12 -7.12 0.03 -5.02
C GLY A 12 -6.46 0.41 -6.35
N ILE A 13 -6.06 1.66 -6.49
CA ILE A 13 -5.32 2.17 -7.64
C ILE A 13 -3.97 2.76 -7.22
N GLY A 14 -2.99 2.68 -8.11
CA GLY A 14 -1.70 3.33 -7.96
C GLY A 14 -1.75 4.85 -8.16
N PRO A 15 -0.65 5.56 -7.89
CA PRO A 15 0.64 5.03 -7.44
C PRO A 15 0.83 4.95 -5.92
N SER A 16 -0.03 5.59 -5.11
CA SER A 16 0.23 5.75 -3.67
C SER A 16 -1.00 5.51 -2.80
N SER A 17 -0.82 4.74 -1.72
CA SER A 17 -1.90 4.53 -0.74
C SER A 17 -2.20 5.81 0.06
N SER A 18 -1.15 6.55 0.43
CA SER A 18 -1.25 7.78 1.24
C SER A 18 -1.63 9.01 0.42
N HIS A 19 -1.21 9.07 -0.84
CA HIS A 19 -1.37 10.25 -1.71
C HIS A 19 -2.36 10.05 -2.85
N THR A 20 -2.84 8.83 -3.12
CA THR A 20 -3.86 8.56 -4.15
C THR A 20 -5.11 7.94 -3.54
N VAL A 21 -5.01 6.76 -2.93
CA VAL A 21 -6.15 6.02 -2.36
C VAL A 21 -6.81 6.81 -1.22
N GLY A 22 -6.00 7.31 -0.27
CA GLY A 22 -6.49 8.12 0.85
C GLY A 22 -7.24 9.37 0.39
N PRO A 23 -6.63 10.26 -0.41
CA PRO A 23 -7.30 11.46 -0.91
C PRO A 23 -8.57 11.21 -1.71
N MET A 24 -8.60 10.16 -2.54
CA MET A 24 -9.80 9.77 -3.28
C MET A 24 -10.93 9.37 -2.33
N ARG A 25 -10.64 8.54 -1.32
CA ARG A 25 -11.61 8.18 -0.26
C ARG A 25 -12.06 9.37 0.55
N ALA A 26 -11.16 10.29 0.88
CA ALA A 26 -11.49 11.50 1.63
C ALA A 26 -12.46 12.40 0.86
N ALA A 27 -12.19 12.60 -0.44
CA ALA A 27 -13.04 13.36 -1.33
C ALA A 27 -14.43 12.72 -1.52
N ALA A 28 -14.49 11.41 -1.79
CA ALA A 28 -15.75 10.68 -1.91
C ALA A 28 -16.55 10.74 -0.61
N ARG A 29 -15.90 10.46 0.53
CA ARG A 29 -16.54 10.54 1.86
C ARG A 29 -17.03 11.96 2.17
N PHE A 30 -16.31 13.00 1.76
CA PHE A 30 -16.76 14.38 1.93
C PHE A 30 -18.07 14.62 1.20
N ALA A 31 -18.09 14.30 -0.10
CA ALA A 31 -19.27 14.50 -0.93
C ALA A 31 -20.47 13.66 -0.46
N GLU A 32 -20.26 12.38 -0.13
CA GLU A 32 -21.31 11.47 0.35
C GLU A 32 -21.87 11.92 1.72
N ARG A 33 -21.01 12.02 2.74
CA ARG A 33 -21.48 12.22 4.12
C ARG A 33 -21.87 13.64 4.46
N TRP A 34 -21.21 14.62 3.86
CA TRP A 34 -21.37 16.02 4.25
C TRP A 34 -22.16 16.85 3.25
N LEU A 35 -22.32 16.37 2.01
CA LEU A 35 -23.16 17.04 1.01
C LEU A 35 -24.46 16.26 0.75
N GLU A 36 -24.36 14.99 0.38
CA GLU A 36 -25.54 14.16 0.05
C GLU A 36 -26.35 13.77 1.28
N GLU A 37 -25.76 13.08 2.26
CA GLU A 37 -26.49 12.62 3.46
C GLU A 37 -27.05 13.78 4.30
N LYS A 38 -26.44 14.97 4.21
CA LYS A 38 -26.92 16.20 4.86
C LYS A 38 -27.97 16.96 4.06
N GLY A 39 -28.30 16.51 2.84
CA GLY A 39 -29.32 17.12 1.99
C GLY A 39 -28.95 18.50 1.44
N VAL A 40 -27.67 18.84 1.38
CA VAL A 40 -27.19 20.15 0.90
C VAL A 40 -26.57 20.08 -0.51
N LEU A 41 -26.43 18.89 -1.09
CA LEU A 41 -25.80 18.68 -2.41
C LEU A 41 -26.36 19.60 -3.52
N ASP A 42 -27.68 19.77 -3.57
CA ASP A 42 -28.33 20.60 -4.61
C ASP A 42 -28.05 22.09 -4.48
N GLN A 43 -27.66 22.54 -3.29
CA GLN A 43 -27.31 23.94 -3.00
C GLN A 43 -25.85 24.24 -3.36
N VAL A 44 -25.01 23.22 -3.52
CA VAL A 44 -23.58 23.39 -3.79
C VAL A 44 -23.39 23.98 -5.19
N THR A 45 -22.63 25.08 -5.27
CA THR A 45 -22.20 25.69 -6.53
C THR A 45 -20.68 25.67 -6.70
N ARG A 46 -19.94 25.48 -5.60
CA ARG A 46 -18.48 25.44 -5.59
C ARG A 46 -17.97 24.49 -4.51
N VAL A 47 -16.93 23.73 -4.84
CA VAL A 47 -16.16 22.94 -3.88
C VAL A 47 -14.70 23.36 -3.97
N ARG A 48 -14.04 23.45 -2.81
CA ARG A 48 -12.61 23.71 -2.69
C ARG A 48 -11.94 22.58 -1.93
N ALA A 49 -10.84 22.07 -2.47
CA ALA A 49 -9.98 21.08 -1.86
C ALA A 49 -8.58 21.70 -1.64
N GLU A 50 -8.09 21.63 -0.40
CA GLU A 50 -6.80 22.14 -0.01
C GLU A 50 -5.92 21.02 0.54
N LEU A 51 -4.72 20.88 -0.01
CA LEU A 51 -3.75 19.85 0.34
C LEU A 51 -2.61 20.48 1.15
N PHE A 52 -2.15 19.84 2.22
CA PHE A 52 -1.16 20.39 3.15
C PHE A 52 0.06 19.48 3.32
N GLY A 53 1.16 20.03 3.84
CA GLY A 53 2.34 19.28 4.26
C GLY A 53 2.95 18.40 3.15
N SER A 54 3.32 17.17 3.49
CA SER A 54 3.92 16.20 2.55
C SER A 54 2.98 15.87 1.38
N LEU A 55 1.68 15.82 1.64
CA LEU A 55 0.67 15.60 0.59
C LEU A 55 0.72 16.69 -0.48
N ALA A 56 0.93 17.95 -0.08
CA ALA A 56 1.10 19.05 -1.02
C ALA A 56 2.48 19.07 -1.72
N LEU A 57 3.52 18.53 -1.07
CA LEU A 57 4.88 18.53 -1.60
C LEU A 57 5.02 17.56 -2.77
N THR A 58 4.55 16.32 -2.61
CA THR A 58 4.72 15.23 -3.59
C THR A 58 3.42 14.88 -4.32
N GLY A 59 2.28 15.49 -3.94
CA GLY A 59 0.96 15.08 -4.42
C GLY A 59 0.78 15.09 -5.94
N ARG A 60 1.45 15.98 -6.69
CA ARG A 60 1.41 15.93 -8.17
C ARG A 60 2.07 14.68 -8.74
N GLY A 61 3.22 14.29 -8.19
CA GLY A 61 3.91 13.04 -8.57
C GLY A 61 3.09 11.80 -8.22
N HIS A 62 2.35 11.88 -7.12
CA HIS A 62 1.45 10.82 -6.68
C HIS A 62 0.04 10.84 -7.27
N GLY A 63 -0.29 11.80 -8.13
CA GLY A 63 -1.64 11.93 -8.70
C GLY A 63 -2.73 12.26 -7.68
N THR A 64 -2.40 12.95 -6.59
CA THR A 64 -3.36 13.41 -5.58
C THR A 64 -4.42 14.33 -6.17
N ASP A 65 -4.05 15.17 -7.13
CA ASP A 65 -4.98 15.99 -7.90
C ASP A 65 -6.04 15.13 -8.59
N LYS A 66 -5.59 14.12 -9.34
CA LYS A 66 -6.46 13.18 -10.05
C LYS A 66 -7.38 12.44 -9.06
N ALA A 67 -6.82 11.96 -7.97
CA ALA A 67 -7.54 11.24 -6.92
C ALA A 67 -8.66 12.07 -6.30
N VAL A 68 -8.39 13.33 -5.97
CA VAL A 68 -9.39 14.25 -5.41
C VAL A 68 -10.52 14.49 -6.41
N LEU A 69 -10.21 14.77 -7.67
CA LEU A 69 -11.22 14.99 -8.71
C LEU A 69 -12.13 13.77 -8.88
N LEU A 70 -11.55 12.58 -9.01
CA LEU A 70 -12.31 11.32 -9.14
C LEU A 70 -13.18 11.05 -7.90
N GLY A 71 -12.62 11.25 -6.71
CA GLY A 71 -13.35 11.04 -5.46
C GLY A 71 -14.55 11.99 -5.31
N LEU A 72 -14.39 13.27 -5.66
CA LEU A 72 -15.51 14.23 -5.63
C LEU A 72 -16.64 13.86 -6.62
N GLU A 73 -16.31 13.21 -7.74
CA GLU A 73 -17.30 12.65 -8.68
C GLU A 73 -17.91 11.31 -8.22
N GLY A 74 -17.60 10.86 -6.99
CA GLY A 74 -18.17 9.65 -6.38
C GLY A 74 -17.47 8.35 -6.77
N GLN A 75 -16.26 8.43 -7.37
CA GLN A 75 -15.47 7.23 -7.67
C GLN A 75 -14.72 6.75 -6.41
N HIS A 76 -14.65 5.43 -6.22
CA HIS A 76 -13.89 4.81 -5.12
C HIS A 76 -12.68 4.02 -5.64
N PRO A 77 -11.53 4.00 -4.91
CA PRO A 77 -10.29 3.37 -5.40
C PRO A 77 -10.40 1.88 -5.75
N ASP A 78 -11.23 1.14 -5.02
CA ASP A 78 -11.44 -0.30 -5.16
C ASP A 78 -12.36 -0.66 -6.34
N THR A 79 -13.16 0.29 -6.83
CA THR A 79 -14.14 0.06 -7.91
C THR A 79 -13.86 0.84 -9.19
N VAL A 80 -13.19 2.01 -9.11
CA VAL A 80 -12.89 2.86 -10.26
C VAL A 80 -12.15 2.12 -11.36
N ASP A 81 -12.59 2.23 -12.60
CA ASP A 81 -11.90 1.65 -13.75
C ASP A 81 -10.69 2.51 -14.14
N PRO A 82 -9.44 2.03 -14.00
CA PRO A 82 -8.25 2.81 -14.32
C PRO A 82 -8.20 3.26 -15.78
N ASP A 83 -8.80 2.50 -16.71
CA ASP A 83 -8.74 2.81 -18.14
C ASP A 83 -9.64 3.99 -18.52
N ARG A 84 -10.63 4.30 -17.67
CA ARG A 84 -11.54 5.45 -17.85
C ARG A 84 -11.02 6.74 -17.23
N ILE A 85 -10.04 6.65 -16.31
CA ILE A 85 -9.50 7.81 -15.60
C ILE A 85 -9.01 8.91 -16.55
N PRO A 86 -8.21 8.63 -17.60
CA PRO A 86 -7.71 9.68 -18.49
C PRO A 86 -8.83 10.51 -19.14
N ALA A 87 -9.86 9.84 -19.68
CA ALA A 87 -10.98 10.50 -20.33
C ALA A 87 -11.83 11.34 -19.34
N THR A 88 -12.03 10.83 -18.12
CA THR A 88 -12.72 11.59 -17.06
C THR A 88 -11.97 12.87 -16.70
N LEU A 89 -10.65 12.77 -16.50
CA LEU A 89 -9.82 13.94 -16.16
C LEU A 89 -9.77 14.95 -17.30
N GLU A 90 -9.70 14.49 -18.54
CA GLU A 90 -9.74 15.35 -19.72
C GLU A 90 -11.05 16.13 -19.77
N ARG A 91 -12.20 15.46 -19.56
CA ARG A 91 -13.51 16.12 -19.51
C ARG A 91 -13.57 17.20 -18.43
N ILE A 92 -13.13 16.91 -17.20
CA ILE A 92 -13.17 17.87 -16.09
C ILE A 92 -12.34 19.11 -16.46
N ARG A 93 -11.12 18.90 -16.97
CA ARG A 93 -10.18 19.97 -17.30
C ARG A 93 -10.59 20.79 -18.50
N SER A 94 -11.15 20.18 -19.55
CA SER A 94 -11.56 20.88 -20.76
C SER A 94 -12.84 21.68 -20.57
N SER A 95 -13.76 21.18 -19.72
CA SER A 95 -15.05 21.84 -19.46
C SER A 95 -15.00 22.86 -18.32
N GLY A 96 -14.03 22.74 -17.39
CA GLY A 96 -14.05 23.50 -16.13
C GLY A 96 -15.26 23.16 -15.26
N ARG A 97 -15.78 21.93 -15.39
CA ARG A 97 -16.97 21.43 -14.71
C ARG A 97 -16.67 20.12 -13.99
N LEU A 98 -17.26 19.95 -12.81
CA LEU A 98 -17.15 18.75 -11.99
C LEU A 98 -18.55 18.19 -11.73
N GLN A 99 -18.73 16.88 -11.87
CA GLN A 99 -20.01 16.19 -11.63
C GLN A 99 -20.01 15.58 -10.23
N LEU A 100 -20.33 16.37 -9.19
CA LEU A 100 -20.33 15.91 -7.80
C LEU A 100 -21.21 14.67 -7.63
N LEU A 101 -20.60 13.57 -7.18
CA LEU A 101 -21.22 12.24 -7.06
C LEU A 101 -21.92 11.73 -8.34
N GLY A 102 -21.57 12.28 -9.51
CA GLY A 102 -22.28 12.03 -10.77
C GLY A 102 -23.71 12.59 -10.80
N LYS A 103 -24.10 13.45 -9.86
CA LYS A 103 -25.47 13.95 -9.65
C LYS A 103 -25.61 15.44 -9.91
N ARG A 104 -24.63 16.24 -9.46
CA ARG A 104 -24.70 17.71 -9.50
C ARG A 104 -23.49 18.29 -10.24
N GLU A 105 -23.74 18.92 -11.38
CA GLU A 105 -22.70 19.65 -12.08
C GLU A 105 -22.43 21.01 -11.41
N ILE A 106 -21.16 21.30 -11.13
CA ILE A 106 -20.70 22.59 -10.63
C ILE A 106 -19.55 23.13 -11.49
N ALA A 107 -19.34 24.45 -11.44
CA ALA A 107 -18.11 25.03 -11.96
C ALA A 107 -16.93 24.61 -11.08
N PHE A 108 -15.78 24.34 -11.69
CA PHE A 108 -14.58 23.94 -10.98
C PHE A 108 -13.34 24.48 -11.69
N ASP A 109 -12.68 25.47 -11.09
CA ASP A 109 -11.40 25.97 -11.56
C ASP A 109 -10.28 25.29 -10.77
N GLU A 110 -9.64 24.27 -11.37
CA GLU A 110 -8.58 23.48 -10.72
C GLU A 110 -7.47 24.36 -10.12
N LYS A 111 -7.21 25.55 -10.67
CA LYS A 111 -6.16 26.44 -10.14
C LYS A 111 -6.55 27.10 -8.81
N SER A 112 -7.82 27.49 -8.65
CA SER A 112 -8.29 28.20 -7.45
C SER A 112 -9.03 27.30 -6.47
N ASP A 113 -9.57 26.19 -6.94
CA ASP A 113 -10.38 25.24 -6.17
C ASP A 113 -9.58 24.01 -5.71
N LEU A 114 -8.43 23.70 -6.31
CA LEU A 114 -7.51 22.64 -5.86
C LEU A 114 -6.16 23.23 -5.45
N VAL A 115 -6.00 23.54 -4.17
CA VAL A 115 -4.86 24.31 -3.65
C VAL A 115 -3.80 23.43 -3.01
N PHE A 116 -2.54 23.60 -3.40
CA PHE A 116 -1.39 22.88 -2.83
C PHE A 116 -0.61 23.76 -1.84
N ASN A 117 -0.92 23.64 -0.54
CA ASN A 117 -0.32 24.42 0.54
C ASN A 117 1.01 23.79 1.04
N LYS A 118 2.07 23.89 0.24
CA LYS A 118 3.40 23.29 0.52
C LYS A 118 4.10 23.78 1.79
N ARG A 119 3.73 24.95 2.31
CA ARG A 119 4.37 25.60 3.48
C ARG A 119 3.57 25.49 4.76
N GLN A 120 2.32 25.02 4.67
CA GLN A 120 1.43 24.89 5.82
C GLN A 120 1.20 23.41 6.12
N LYS A 121 0.91 23.10 7.37
CA LYS A 121 0.54 21.75 7.82
C LYS A 121 -0.72 21.86 8.65
N LEU A 122 -1.59 20.86 8.54
CA LEU A 122 -2.65 20.68 9.50
C LEU A 122 -2.06 20.07 10.81
N PRO A 123 -2.70 20.27 11.97
CA PRO A 123 -2.09 19.97 13.27
C PRO A 123 -1.84 18.48 13.56
N PHE A 124 -2.65 17.57 13.01
CA PHE A 124 -2.63 16.16 13.42
C PHE A 124 -1.62 15.29 12.66
N HIS A 125 -1.56 15.42 11.34
CA HIS A 125 -0.66 14.63 10.50
C HIS A 125 -0.22 15.42 9.25
N THR A 126 0.97 15.11 8.73
CA THR A 126 1.58 15.85 7.61
C THR A 126 0.85 15.67 6.28
N ASN A 127 0.12 14.56 6.09
CA ASN A 127 -0.75 14.33 4.93
C ASN A 127 -2.17 14.83 5.21
N GLY A 128 -2.32 16.15 5.32
CA GLY A 128 -3.59 16.81 5.64
C GLY A 128 -4.34 17.30 4.40
N MET A 129 -5.66 17.25 4.46
CA MET A 129 -6.58 17.73 3.44
C MET A 129 -7.72 18.51 4.11
N ARG A 130 -8.19 19.58 3.46
CA ARG A 130 -9.43 20.27 3.83
C ARG A 130 -10.33 20.34 2.62
N PHE A 131 -11.59 19.93 2.79
CA PHE A 131 -12.62 20.11 1.77
C PHE A 131 -13.65 21.09 2.29
N SER A 132 -14.07 22.03 1.45
CA SER A 132 -15.10 23.02 1.75
C SER A 132 -16.07 23.15 0.59
N ALA A 133 -17.37 23.28 0.88
CA ALA A 133 -18.42 23.46 -0.12
C ALA A 133 -19.20 24.76 0.15
N TYR A 134 -19.60 25.44 -0.93
CA TYR A 134 -20.24 26.75 -0.87
C TYR A 134 -21.51 26.81 -1.72
N ASP A 135 -22.46 27.63 -1.30
CA ASP A 135 -23.68 27.97 -2.06
C ASP A 135 -23.42 29.07 -3.12
N ALA A 136 -24.47 29.56 -3.78
CA ALA A 136 -24.38 30.57 -4.83
C ALA A 136 -23.95 31.96 -4.30
N GLU A 137 -24.31 32.25 -3.05
CA GLU A 137 -23.99 33.49 -2.34
C GLU A 137 -22.58 33.48 -1.73
N GLY A 138 -21.92 32.31 -1.73
CA GLY A 138 -20.58 32.10 -1.20
C GLY A 138 -20.53 31.73 0.28
N ASN A 139 -21.66 31.38 0.89
CA ASN A 139 -21.70 30.88 2.26
C ASN A 139 -21.17 29.45 2.31
N GLU A 140 -20.46 29.11 3.39
CA GLU A 140 -19.95 27.77 3.61
C GLU A 140 -21.07 26.82 4.06
N LEU A 141 -21.35 25.79 3.26
CA LEU A 141 -22.33 24.74 3.54
C LEU A 141 -21.73 23.62 4.41
N ALA A 142 -20.47 23.27 4.14
CA ALA A 142 -19.74 22.25 4.88
C ALA A 142 -18.23 22.45 4.74
N THR A 143 -17.49 22.12 5.80
CA THR A 143 -16.01 22.11 5.79
C THR A 143 -15.47 20.99 6.65
N ARG A 144 -14.49 20.22 6.17
CA ARG A 144 -13.95 19.05 6.89
C ARG A 144 -12.46 18.82 6.62
N ASP A 145 -11.74 18.58 7.71
CA ASP A 145 -10.32 18.20 7.69
C ASP A 145 -10.19 16.67 7.70
N TYR A 146 -9.39 16.14 6.78
CA TYR A 146 -9.04 14.73 6.71
C TYR A 146 -7.53 14.53 6.71
N TYR A 147 -7.09 13.37 7.18
CA TYR A 147 -5.68 13.00 7.23
C TYR A 147 -5.50 11.61 6.65
N SER A 148 -4.57 11.46 5.71
CA SER A 148 -4.18 10.14 5.21
C SER A 148 -2.96 9.60 5.97
N VAL A 149 -3.19 8.60 6.82
CA VAL A 149 -2.24 8.11 7.84
C VAL A 149 -1.48 6.84 7.42
N GLY A 150 -1.47 6.52 6.12
CA GLY A 150 -0.82 5.31 5.58
C GLY A 150 -1.80 4.17 5.28
N GLY A 151 -1.40 3.21 4.43
CA GLY A 151 -2.22 2.05 4.04
C GLY A 151 -3.57 2.37 3.37
N GLY A 152 -3.80 3.62 2.92
CA GLY A 152 -5.08 4.06 2.35
C GLY A 152 -6.16 4.37 3.39
N PHE A 153 -5.79 4.47 4.67
CA PHE A 153 -6.67 4.91 5.74
C PHE A 153 -6.81 6.43 5.76
N VAL A 154 -8.02 6.89 6.07
CA VAL A 154 -8.36 8.31 6.19
C VAL A 154 -9.12 8.52 7.50
N VAL A 155 -8.67 9.49 8.28
CA VAL A 155 -9.31 9.90 9.54
C VAL A 155 -9.75 11.35 9.44
N ASN A 156 -10.87 11.71 10.10
CA ASN A 156 -11.36 13.09 10.21
C ASN A 156 -11.21 13.60 11.66
N LYS A 157 -11.04 14.92 11.85
CA LYS A 157 -10.96 15.52 13.19
C LYS A 157 -12.24 15.36 14.02
N ASP A 158 -13.43 15.31 13.41
CA ASP A 158 -14.68 15.06 14.13
C ASP A 158 -14.74 13.63 14.70
N GLU A 159 -14.01 12.69 14.09
CA GLU A 159 -13.77 11.34 14.63
C GLU A 159 -12.61 11.36 15.65
N ALA A 160 -11.57 12.19 15.42
CA ALA A 160 -10.42 12.33 16.33
C ALA A 160 -10.70 13.15 17.61
N ALA A 161 -11.71 14.03 17.62
CA ALA A 161 -12.09 14.86 18.77
C ALA A 161 -12.94 14.10 19.80
N GLU A 162 -13.47 12.93 19.43
CA GLU A 162 -14.02 11.94 20.35
C GLU A 162 -12.98 10.90 20.79
N ASP A 163 -11.66 11.17 20.82
CA ASP A 163 -10.65 10.16 21.18
C ASP A 163 -10.81 8.82 20.42
N ARG A 164 -11.45 8.91 19.24
CA ARG A 164 -11.95 7.79 18.46
C ARG A 164 -11.37 7.91 17.06
N ILE A 165 -10.08 7.57 16.96
CA ILE A 165 -9.85 6.43 16.08
C ILE A 165 -10.79 5.37 16.66
N VAL A 166 -11.96 5.09 16.07
CA VAL A 166 -12.73 3.93 16.50
C VAL A 166 -11.88 2.75 16.05
N ALA A 167 -10.82 2.51 16.82
CA ALA A 167 -10.07 1.29 16.83
C ALA A 167 -11.14 0.24 16.88
N ASP A 168 -11.14 -0.66 15.91
CA ASP A 168 -12.07 -1.76 15.99
C ASP A 168 -11.81 -2.47 17.33
N THR A 169 -12.76 -2.35 18.25
CA THR A 169 -12.69 -2.92 19.59
C THR A 169 -13.30 -4.31 19.61
N THR A 170 -13.60 -4.90 18.45
CA THR A 170 -14.08 -6.27 18.34
C THR A 170 -13.09 -7.19 19.06
N GLU A 171 -13.60 -7.91 20.06
CA GLU A 171 -12.79 -8.79 20.88
C GLU A 171 -12.40 -10.03 20.06
N GLN A 172 -11.11 -10.17 19.80
CA GLN A 172 -10.55 -11.32 19.11
C GLN A 172 -10.32 -12.47 20.10
N PRO A 173 -10.49 -13.74 19.71
CA PRO A 173 -10.24 -14.89 20.58
C PRO A 173 -8.76 -15.02 20.97
N TYR A 174 -7.84 -14.65 20.07
CA TYR A 174 -6.39 -14.76 20.27
C TYR A 174 -5.68 -13.44 19.98
N PRO A 175 -5.92 -12.38 20.76
CA PRO A 175 -5.32 -11.08 20.52
C PRO A 175 -3.81 -11.13 20.81
N PHE A 176 -3.01 -10.58 19.90
CA PHE A 176 -1.56 -10.45 20.08
C PHE A 176 -1.10 -9.04 19.73
N THR A 177 -0.14 -8.54 20.51
CA THR A 177 0.48 -7.23 20.30
C THR A 177 1.99 -7.34 20.12
N SER A 178 2.58 -8.53 20.22
CA SER A 178 4.00 -8.78 20.01
C SER A 178 4.23 -10.15 19.37
N GLY A 179 5.37 -10.34 18.72
CA GLY A 179 5.81 -11.61 18.17
C GLY A 179 5.89 -12.69 19.24
N ASP A 180 6.49 -12.36 20.39
CA ASP A 180 6.57 -13.28 21.55
C ASP A 180 5.17 -13.75 21.99
N ARG A 181 4.18 -12.86 22.07
CA ARG A 181 2.80 -13.21 22.44
C ARG A 181 2.11 -14.06 21.38
N MET A 182 2.29 -13.73 20.09
CA MET A 182 1.75 -14.49 18.97
C MET A 182 2.27 -15.94 18.99
N LEU A 183 3.57 -16.14 19.20
CA LEU A 183 4.19 -17.47 19.26
C LEU A 183 3.74 -18.26 20.50
N ALA A 184 3.66 -17.60 21.66
CA ALA A 184 3.15 -18.24 22.88
C ALA A 184 1.70 -18.73 22.72
N LEU A 185 0.84 -17.96 22.03
CA LEU A 185 -0.52 -18.38 21.72
C LEU A 185 -0.55 -19.56 20.74
N CYS A 186 0.29 -19.54 19.70
CA CYS A 186 0.42 -20.66 18.76
C CYS A 186 0.82 -21.96 19.47
N GLU A 187 1.82 -21.89 20.36
CA GLU A 187 2.28 -23.04 21.15
C GLU A 187 1.20 -23.52 22.14
N GLN A 188 0.57 -22.60 22.87
CA GLN A 188 -0.48 -22.90 23.84
C GLN A 188 -1.67 -23.63 23.20
N HIS A 189 -2.04 -23.26 21.97
CA HIS A 189 -3.23 -23.79 21.30
C HIS A 189 -2.92 -24.83 20.22
N GLY A 190 -1.64 -25.14 19.97
CA GLY A 190 -1.22 -26.07 18.92
C GLY A 190 -1.61 -25.60 17.51
N MET A 191 -1.58 -24.30 17.27
CA MET A 191 -2.01 -23.66 16.02
C MET A 191 -0.82 -23.14 15.21
N THR A 192 -0.93 -23.12 13.88
CA THR A 192 -0.08 -22.27 13.05
C THR A 192 -0.47 -20.79 13.22
N ILE A 193 0.41 -19.88 12.78
CA ILE A 193 0.11 -18.45 12.78
C ILE A 193 -1.11 -18.14 11.91
N ALA A 194 -1.26 -18.82 10.76
CA ALA A 194 -2.43 -18.64 9.89
C ALA A 194 -3.72 -19.16 10.53
N GLN A 195 -3.68 -20.30 11.24
CA GLN A 195 -4.85 -20.81 11.98
C GLN A 195 -5.27 -19.86 13.09
N LEU A 196 -4.31 -19.32 13.84
CA LEU A 196 -4.56 -18.29 14.86
C LEU A 196 -5.21 -17.06 14.23
N MET A 197 -4.68 -16.58 13.09
CA MET A 197 -5.27 -15.47 12.34
C MET A 197 -6.66 -15.79 11.81
N MET A 198 -6.91 -16.98 11.27
CA MET A 198 -8.23 -17.38 10.79
C MET A 198 -9.27 -17.37 11.91
N ALA A 199 -8.91 -17.87 13.09
CA ALA A 199 -9.77 -17.79 14.26
C ALA A 199 -10.05 -16.33 14.68
N ASN A 200 -9.04 -15.45 14.59
CA ASN A 200 -9.24 -14.02 14.82
C ASN A 200 -10.11 -13.35 13.76
N GLU A 201 -9.99 -13.70 12.49
CA GLU A 201 -10.84 -13.18 11.42
C GLU A 201 -12.29 -13.63 11.53
N SER A 202 -12.53 -14.76 12.20
CA SER A 202 -13.85 -15.37 12.37
C SER A 202 -14.83 -14.53 13.19
N VAL A 203 -14.34 -13.47 13.86
CA VAL A 203 -15.18 -12.52 14.59
C VAL A 203 -15.95 -11.57 13.66
N TRP A 204 -15.45 -11.35 12.44
CA TRP A 204 -16.07 -10.43 11.48
C TRP A 204 -16.85 -11.15 10.38
N ARG A 205 -16.41 -12.36 10.01
CA ARG A 205 -16.99 -13.13 8.90
C ARG A 205 -16.62 -14.60 9.02
N SER A 206 -17.31 -15.48 8.30
CA SER A 206 -17.00 -16.90 8.31
C SER A 206 -15.61 -17.22 7.74
N GLU A 207 -15.08 -18.40 8.07
CA GLU A 207 -13.85 -18.92 7.47
C GLU A 207 -13.97 -18.97 5.92
N ALA A 208 -15.11 -19.44 5.40
CA ALA A 208 -15.35 -19.52 3.96
C ALA A 208 -15.29 -18.15 3.27
N GLU A 209 -15.89 -17.12 3.87
CA GLU A 209 -15.82 -15.74 3.37
C GLU A 209 -14.40 -15.18 3.44
N THR A 210 -13.65 -15.48 4.51
CA THR A 210 -12.24 -15.08 4.63
C THR A 210 -11.39 -15.73 3.54
N ARG A 211 -11.52 -17.04 3.31
CA ARG A 211 -10.81 -17.75 2.24
C ARG A 211 -11.16 -17.16 0.85
N ALA A 212 -12.45 -16.96 0.57
CA ALA A 212 -12.90 -16.40 -0.71
C ALA A 212 -12.37 -14.96 -0.94
N GLY A 213 -12.36 -14.13 0.10
CA GLY A 213 -11.81 -12.77 0.02
C GLY A 213 -10.29 -12.77 -0.23
N LEU A 214 -9.55 -13.68 0.42
CA LEU A 214 -8.10 -13.83 0.17
C LEU A 214 -7.82 -14.26 -1.28
N LEU A 215 -8.61 -15.19 -1.82
CA LEU A 215 -8.47 -15.62 -3.21
C LEU A 215 -8.86 -14.53 -4.21
N THR A 216 -9.82 -13.68 -3.87
CA THR A 216 -10.18 -12.50 -4.66
C THR A 216 -9.01 -11.51 -4.73
N ILE A 217 -8.36 -11.28 -3.60
CA ILE A 217 -7.15 -10.44 -3.53
C ILE A 217 -6.01 -11.06 -4.34
N TRP A 218 -5.80 -12.37 -4.20
CA TRP A 218 -4.79 -13.08 -4.96
C TRP A 218 -5.06 -13.00 -6.47
N GLN A 219 -6.32 -13.12 -6.90
CA GLN A 219 -6.68 -12.92 -8.30
C GLN A 219 -6.37 -11.49 -8.78
N ALA A 220 -6.71 -10.47 -8.00
CA ALA A 220 -6.38 -9.08 -8.34
C ALA A 220 -4.86 -8.84 -8.44
N MET A 221 -4.06 -9.50 -7.61
CA MET A 221 -2.59 -9.50 -7.70
C MET A 221 -2.10 -10.14 -8.99
N GLN A 222 -2.63 -11.31 -9.37
CA GLN A 222 -2.30 -11.99 -10.62
C GLN A 222 -2.69 -11.16 -11.85
N ASP A 223 -3.86 -10.54 -11.82
CA ASP A 223 -4.35 -9.67 -12.91
C ASP A 223 -3.45 -8.43 -13.06
N CYS A 224 -2.98 -7.87 -11.96
CA CYS A 224 -2.01 -6.76 -11.95
C CYS A 224 -0.69 -7.18 -12.62
N VAL A 225 -0.13 -8.34 -12.26
CA VAL A 225 1.05 -8.91 -12.92
C VAL A 225 0.77 -9.10 -14.42
N ALA A 226 -0.31 -9.80 -14.77
CA ALA A 226 -0.64 -10.12 -16.16
C ALA A 226 -0.80 -8.85 -17.02
N ARG A 227 -1.36 -7.77 -16.47
CA ARG A 227 -1.45 -6.45 -17.11
C ARG A 227 -0.06 -5.82 -17.27
N GLY A 228 0.78 -5.81 -16.23
CA GLY A 228 2.14 -5.28 -16.31
C GLY A 228 3.02 -5.98 -17.35
N LEU A 229 2.84 -7.29 -17.54
CA LEU A 229 3.57 -8.08 -18.55
C LEU A 229 3.17 -7.74 -20.00
N ARG A 230 2.05 -7.06 -20.24
CA ARG A 230 1.54 -6.75 -21.59
C ARG A 230 1.41 -5.26 -21.90
N SER A 231 1.70 -4.39 -20.93
CA SER A 231 1.55 -2.93 -21.05
C SER A 231 2.90 -2.27 -21.38
N PRO A 232 3.25 -2.02 -22.66
CA PRO A 232 4.46 -1.28 -23.01
C PRO A 232 4.31 0.22 -22.71
N GLY A 233 5.41 0.96 -22.88
CA GLY A 233 5.41 2.42 -22.87
C GLY A 233 6.28 3.02 -21.79
N THR A 234 6.09 4.33 -21.58
CA THR A 234 6.89 5.13 -20.65
C THR A 234 6.03 5.54 -19.45
N LEU A 235 6.58 5.43 -18.26
CA LEU A 235 5.89 5.81 -17.03
C LEU A 235 5.64 7.34 -16.99
N PRO A 236 4.49 7.78 -16.44
CA PRO A 236 4.16 9.21 -16.33
C PRO A 236 5.06 9.91 -15.29
N GLY A 237 5.02 11.24 -15.22
CA GLY A 237 5.70 11.99 -14.14
C GLY A 237 7.04 12.63 -14.52
N GLY A 238 7.48 12.52 -15.78
CA GLY A 238 8.60 13.33 -16.31
C GLY A 238 9.99 12.70 -16.23
N LEU A 239 10.16 11.55 -15.54
CA LEU A 239 11.44 10.84 -15.51
C LEU A 239 11.73 10.00 -16.76
N HIS A 240 10.77 9.89 -17.67
CA HIS A 240 10.87 9.13 -18.91
C HIS A 240 11.33 7.66 -18.72
N VAL A 241 10.97 7.04 -17.58
CA VAL A 241 11.31 5.65 -17.27
C VAL A 241 10.51 4.71 -18.16
N ALA A 242 11.20 3.91 -18.99
CA ALA A 242 10.57 2.88 -19.80
C ALA A 242 10.10 1.70 -18.93
N ARG A 243 8.93 1.16 -19.26
CA ARG A 243 8.46 -0.11 -18.69
C ARG A 243 9.30 -1.25 -19.23
N ARG A 244 9.87 -2.06 -18.33
CA ARG A 244 10.79 -3.16 -18.64
C ARG A 244 10.10 -4.51 -18.64
N ALA A 245 9.00 -4.65 -17.88
CA ALA A 245 8.35 -5.94 -17.69
C ALA A 245 7.92 -6.63 -19.01
N PRO A 246 7.33 -5.93 -20.02
CA PRO A 246 6.92 -6.60 -21.26
C PRO A 246 8.08 -7.24 -22.04
N ALA A 247 9.18 -6.50 -22.22
CA ALA A 247 10.35 -6.98 -22.96
C ALA A 247 11.04 -8.14 -22.22
N MET A 248 11.19 -8.03 -20.89
CA MET A 248 11.76 -9.09 -20.06
C MET A 248 10.87 -10.34 -20.05
N ALA A 249 9.54 -10.19 -20.10
CA ALA A 249 8.61 -11.31 -20.20
C ALA A 249 8.74 -12.05 -21.54
N GLU A 250 8.92 -11.33 -22.64
CA GLU A 250 9.16 -11.91 -23.95
C GLU A 250 10.48 -12.70 -23.98
N GLU A 251 11.55 -12.12 -23.45
CA GLU A 251 12.87 -12.77 -23.34
C GLU A 251 12.80 -14.09 -22.54
N LEU A 252 12.23 -14.05 -21.34
CA LEU A 252 12.13 -15.23 -20.46
C LEU A 252 11.20 -16.32 -21.01
N ARG A 253 10.18 -15.97 -21.80
CA ARG A 253 9.29 -16.95 -22.46
C ARG A 253 9.95 -17.60 -23.68
N ASN A 254 10.76 -16.84 -24.42
CA ASN A 254 11.41 -17.31 -25.64
C ASN A 254 12.68 -18.13 -25.36
N GLN A 255 13.18 -18.12 -24.12
CA GLN A 255 14.37 -18.88 -23.71
C GLN A 255 14.08 -19.88 -22.58
N PRO A 256 13.16 -20.85 -22.76
CA PRO A 256 12.80 -21.78 -21.68
C PRO A 256 13.97 -22.67 -21.24
N GLU A 257 14.93 -22.94 -22.13
CA GLU A 257 16.15 -23.69 -21.82
C GLU A 257 17.21 -22.84 -21.09
N ALA A 258 17.07 -21.51 -21.02
CA ALA A 258 18.01 -20.66 -20.29
C ALA A 258 18.06 -21.04 -18.80
N ALA A 259 16.94 -21.47 -18.23
CA ALA A 259 16.88 -21.97 -16.85
C ALA A 259 17.78 -23.19 -16.58
N LEU A 260 18.15 -23.97 -17.61
CA LEU A 260 19.08 -25.09 -17.49
C LEU A 260 20.55 -24.64 -17.56
N ARG A 261 20.82 -23.45 -18.11
CA ARG A 261 22.16 -22.89 -18.31
C ARG A 261 22.52 -21.86 -17.24
N ASP A 262 21.55 -21.08 -16.79
CA ASP A 262 21.68 -20.06 -15.76
C ASP A 262 20.74 -20.35 -14.58
N PRO A 263 21.28 -20.79 -13.42
CA PRO A 263 20.52 -21.01 -12.19
C PRO A 263 19.77 -19.76 -11.67
N LEU A 264 20.14 -18.55 -12.12
CA LEU A 264 19.54 -17.29 -11.68
C LEU A 264 18.25 -16.94 -12.43
N THR A 265 17.88 -17.70 -13.47
CA THR A 265 16.64 -17.48 -14.25
C THR A 265 15.38 -17.44 -13.37
N ILE A 266 15.37 -18.20 -12.25
CA ILE A 266 14.25 -18.15 -11.28
C ILE A 266 14.15 -16.77 -10.62
N LEU A 267 15.28 -16.13 -10.31
CA LEU A 267 15.30 -14.78 -9.77
C LEU A 267 14.85 -13.76 -10.81
N ASP A 268 15.15 -13.98 -12.09
CA ASP A 268 14.67 -13.10 -13.17
C ASP A 268 13.15 -13.14 -13.29
N TRP A 269 12.52 -14.31 -13.11
CA TRP A 269 11.06 -14.40 -13.02
C TRP A 269 10.51 -13.63 -11.82
N VAL A 270 11.14 -13.73 -10.65
CA VAL A 270 10.75 -12.99 -9.44
C VAL A 270 10.87 -11.48 -9.66
N ASN A 271 11.99 -11.04 -10.24
CA ASN A 271 12.22 -9.65 -10.60
C ASN A 271 11.13 -9.16 -11.56
N LEU A 272 10.85 -9.94 -12.61
CA LEU A 272 9.82 -9.63 -13.59
C LEU A 272 8.44 -9.42 -12.94
N TYR A 273 8.02 -10.30 -12.03
CA TYR A 273 6.73 -10.15 -11.35
C TYR A 273 6.67 -8.88 -10.50
N ALA A 274 7.72 -8.57 -9.74
CA ALA A 274 7.78 -7.36 -8.93
C ALA A 274 7.81 -6.10 -9.80
N LEU A 275 8.58 -6.09 -10.89
CA LEU A 275 8.64 -5.01 -11.87
C LEU A 275 7.26 -4.77 -12.50
N ALA A 276 6.58 -5.83 -12.95
CA ALA A 276 5.27 -5.73 -13.59
C ALA A 276 4.24 -5.04 -12.69
N VAL A 277 4.17 -5.41 -11.42
CA VAL A 277 3.25 -4.78 -10.45
C VAL A 277 3.63 -3.33 -10.18
N ASN A 278 4.90 -3.04 -9.94
CA ASN A 278 5.31 -1.68 -9.60
C ASN A 278 5.26 -0.72 -10.80
N GLU A 279 5.41 -1.22 -12.03
CA GLU A 279 5.19 -0.45 -13.27
C GLU A 279 3.70 -0.15 -13.50
N GLU A 280 2.80 -1.11 -13.23
CA GLU A 280 1.35 -0.86 -13.22
C GLU A 280 0.96 0.14 -12.13
N ASN A 281 1.50 0.00 -10.92
CA ASN A 281 1.29 0.94 -9.84
C ASN A 281 1.73 2.37 -10.23
N ALA A 282 2.95 2.53 -10.73
CA ALA A 282 3.49 3.83 -11.14
C ALA A 282 2.66 4.52 -12.24
N ALA A 283 1.96 3.74 -13.07
CA ALA A 283 1.08 4.25 -14.11
C ALA A 283 -0.37 4.53 -13.66
N GLY A 284 -0.71 4.27 -12.40
CA GLY A 284 -2.06 4.45 -11.87
C GLY A 284 -3.02 3.30 -12.15
N GLY A 285 -2.50 2.12 -12.47
CA GLY A 285 -3.30 0.91 -12.67
C GLY A 285 -3.90 0.36 -11.38
N ARG A 286 -4.71 -0.70 -11.52
CA ARG A 286 -5.25 -1.44 -10.37
C ARG A 286 -4.11 -2.17 -9.65
N VAL A 287 -4.06 -2.04 -8.33
CA VAL A 287 -3.02 -2.64 -7.47
C VAL A 287 -3.62 -3.08 -6.14
N VAL A 288 -2.98 -4.03 -5.46
CA VAL A 288 -3.31 -4.41 -4.08
C VAL A 288 -2.23 -3.88 -3.14
N THR A 289 -2.62 -3.24 -2.04
CA THR A 289 -1.68 -2.84 -0.99
C THR A 289 -1.01 -4.07 -0.36
N ALA A 290 0.29 -4.02 -0.09
CA ALA A 290 0.99 -5.13 0.58
C ALA A 290 2.26 -4.69 1.36
N PRO A 291 2.17 -3.84 2.42
CA PRO A 291 0.97 -3.22 2.98
C PRO A 291 0.68 -1.82 2.40
N THR A 292 1.51 -1.32 1.48
CA THR A 292 1.30 -0.07 0.73
C THR A 292 1.46 -0.31 -0.77
N ASN A 293 0.98 0.63 -1.58
CA ASN A 293 1.11 0.60 -3.04
C ASN A 293 2.58 0.62 -3.48
N GLY A 294 3.43 1.37 -2.77
CA GLY A 294 4.87 1.46 -3.09
C GLY A 294 5.62 0.15 -2.88
N ALA A 295 5.10 -0.75 -2.04
CA ALA A 295 5.64 -2.08 -1.75
C ALA A 295 4.81 -3.23 -2.36
N ALA A 296 3.87 -2.91 -3.26
CA ALA A 296 2.87 -3.84 -3.75
C ALA A 296 3.42 -5.02 -4.56
N GLY A 297 4.63 -4.92 -5.13
CA GLY A 297 5.19 -5.97 -5.98
C GLY A 297 5.75 -7.16 -5.20
N ILE A 298 6.09 -7.00 -3.91
CA ILE A 298 6.85 -8.01 -3.18
C ILE A 298 6.04 -9.28 -2.92
N VAL A 299 4.90 -9.13 -2.24
CA VAL A 299 4.00 -10.24 -1.92
C VAL A 299 3.56 -11.02 -3.17
N PRO A 300 3.04 -10.40 -4.24
CA PRO A 300 2.61 -11.15 -5.41
C PRO A 300 3.77 -11.82 -6.17
N ALA A 301 4.95 -11.20 -6.22
CA ALA A 301 6.12 -11.84 -6.83
C ALA A 301 6.54 -13.11 -6.08
N VAL A 302 6.50 -13.08 -4.74
CA VAL A 302 6.83 -14.24 -3.91
C VAL A 302 5.73 -15.32 -3.98
N LEU A 303 4.46 -14.94 -4.06
CA LEU A 303 3.35 -15.89 -4.29
C LEU A 303 3.42 -16.55 -5.67
N HIS A 304 3.75 -15.80 -6.73
CA HIS A 304 4.01 -16.41 -8.04
C HIS A 304 5.22 -17.35 -8.00
N TYR A 305 6.27 -17.00 -7.24
CA TYR A 305 7.39 -17.91 -7.02
C TYR A 305 6.94 -19.21 -6.33
N TYR A 306 6.15 -19.08 -5.27
CA TYR A 306 5.57 -20.24 -4.55
C TYR A 306 4.80 -21.13 -5.52
N GLN A 307 3.82 -20.57 -6.24
CA GLN A 307 2.98 -21.35 -7.16
C GLN A 307 3.75 -22.00 -8.31
N ARG A 308 4.76 -21.32 -8.85
CA ARG A 308 5.44 -21.76 -10.06
C ARG A 308 6.64 -22.67 -9.82
N PHE A 309 7.38 -22.45 -8.73
CA PHE A 309 8.69 -23.08 -8.52
C PHE A 309 8.77 -23.94 -7.26
N CYS A 310 7.82 -23.83 -6.32
CA CYS A 310 7.84 -24.66 -5.12
C CYS A 310 7.05 -25.97 -5.34
N PRO A 311 7.62 -27.14 -5.00
CA PRO A 311 6.88 -28.40 -5.04
C PRO A 311 5.65 -28.37 -4.12
N LYS A 312 4.55 -28.99 -4.54
CA LYS A 312 3.29 -29.09 -3.79
C LYS A 312 2.59 -27.75 -3.50
N ALA A 313 2.89 -26.70 -4.25
CA ALA A 313 2.15 -25.45 -4.12
C ALA A 313 0.66 -25.67 -4.45
N ASP A 314 -0.21 -25.22 -3.54
CA ASP A 314 -1.66 -25.33 -3.67
C ASP A 314 -2.37 -24.07 -3.15
N GLU A 315 -3.70 -24.06 -3.25
CA GLU A 315 -4.52 -22.95 -2.78
C GLU A 315 -4.45 -22.76 -1.25
N ASN A 316 -4.33 -23.85 -0.49
CA ASN A 316 -4.20 -23.77 0.96
C ASN A 316 -2.92 -23.04 1.37
N GLY A 317 -1.81 -23.30 0.68
CA GLY A 317 -0.56 -22.59 0.91
C GLY A 317 -0.63 -21.11 0.55
N VAL A 318 -1.44 -20.70 -0.44
CA VAL A 318 -1.70 -19.28 -0.70
C VAL A 318 -2.42 -18.63 0.49
N ILE A 319 -3.42 -19.32 1.05
CA ILE A 319 -4.16 -18.83 2.23
C ILE A 319 -3.25 -18.77 3.47
N GLU A 320 -2.46 -19.81 3.72
CA GLU A 320 -1.46 -19.88 4.79
C GLU A 320 -0.46 -18.73 4.68
N PHE A 321 0.05 -18.49 3.46
CA PHE A 321 0.95 -17.39 3.16
C PHE A 321 0.32 -16.04 3.53
N MET A 322 -0.89 -15.77 3.03
CA MET A 322 -1.51 -14.45 3.17
C MET A 322 -1.90 -14.15 4.61
N LEU A 323 -2.43 -15.13 5.35
CA LEU A 323 -2.79 -14.95 6.76
C LEU A 323 -1.54 -14.77 7.64
N THR A 324 -0.48 -15.53 7.37
CA THR A 324 0.79 -15.38 8.10
C THR A 324 1.47 -14.04 7.79
N ALA A 325 1.50 -13.65 6.51
CA ALA A 325 1.97 -12.34 6.09
C ALA A 325 1.18 -11.22 6.77
N ALA A 326 -0.14 -11.38 6.93
CA ALA A 326 -0.99 -10.43 7.64
C ALA A 326 -0.62 -10.30 9.12
N ALA A 327 -0.44 -11.42 9.83
CA ALA A 327 -0.03 -11.41 11.23
C ALA A 327 1.25 -10.60 11.45
N ILE A 328 2.25 -10.83 10.60
CA ILE A 328 3.53 -10.11 10.62
C ILE A 328 3.31 -8.61 10.33
N GLY A 329 2.50 -8.27 9.31
CA GLY A 329 2.17 -6.89 8.99
C GLY A 329 1.46 -6.16 10.14
N ILE A 330 0.59 -6.86 10.88
CA ILE A 330 -0.10 -6.32 12.07
C ILE A 330 0.90 -5.97 13.16
N LEU A 331 1.91 -6.82 13.41
CA LEU A 331 2.95 -6.52 14.41
C LEU A 331 3.69 -5.22 14.12
N TYR A 332 4.03 -4.95 12.85
CA TYR A 332 4.68 -3.70 12.44
C TYR A 332 3.74 -2.49 12.54
N LYS A 333 2.47 -2.66 12.14
CA LYS A 333 1.47 -1.60 12.20
C LYS A 333 1.18 -1.17 13.64
N GLU A 334 1.01 -2.12 14.56
CA GLU A 334 0.67 -1.84 15.98
C GLU A 334 1.86 -1.25 16.75
N ASN A 335 3.09 -1.72 16.50
CA ASN A 335 4.25 -1.38 17.34
C ASN A 335 5.20 -0.34 16.72
N ALA A 336 4.99 0.04 15.47
CA ALA A 336 5.82 1.01 14.77
C ALA A 336 4.97 1.85 13.80
N SER A 337 5.20 1.73 12.50
CA SER A 337 4.39 2.35 11.45
C SER A 337 4.65 1.66 10.12
N ILE A 338 3.66 1.69 9.24
CA ILE A 338 3.77 1.28 7.83
C ILE A 338 3.81 2.47 6.86
N SER A 339 4.01 3.69 7.39
CA SER A 339 4.02 4.94 6.63
C SER A 339 5.44 5.35 6.27
N GLY A 340 5.71 5.51 4.97
CA GLY A 340 6.96 6.05 4.46
C GLY A 340 7.26 7.47 4.98
N ALA A 341 6.22 8.23 5.29
CA ALA A 341 6.32 9.57 5.89
C ALA A 341 6.75 9.56 7.37
N GLU A 342 6.63 8.44 8.07
CA GLU A 342 6.92 8.34 9.51
C GLU A 342 8.23 7.61 9.78
N VAL A 343 8.42 6.44 9.15
CA VAL A 343 9.55 5.54 9.41
C VAL A 343 10.42 5.25 8.19
N GLY A 344 10.15 5.88 7.04
CA GLY A 344 10.87 5.62 5.79
C GLY A 344 10.43 4.32 5.10
N CYS A 345 11.16 3.93 4.06
CA CYS A 345 10.77 2.83 3.18
C CYS A 345 10.97 1.45 3.84
N GLN A 346 11.70 1.38 4.97
CA GLN A 346 11.70 0.21 5.83
C GLN A 346 10.29 -0.15 6.33
N GLY A 347 9.42 0.84 6.61
CA GLY A 347 8.03 0.62 7.00
C GLY A 347 7.13 0.13 5.87
N GLU A 348 7.61 0.20 4.62
CA GLU A 348 6.83 -0.20 3.43
C GLU A 348 7.44 -1.44 2.80
N VAL A 349 8.55 -1.27 2.08
CA VAL A 349 9.29 -2.34 1.40
C VAL A 349 9.89 -3.33 2.40
N GLY A 350 10.41 -2.84 3.54
CA GLY A 350 10.95 -3.71 4.58
C GLY A 350 9.87 -4.58 5.21
N VAL A 351 8.71 -3.99 5.51
CA VAL A 351 7.55 -4.71 6.06
C VAL A 351 7.05 -5.73 5.05
N ALA A 352 6.87 -5.35 3.78
CA ALA A 352 6.46 -6.28 2.72
C ALA A 352 7.44 -7.45 2.53
N CYS A 353 8.74 -7.19 2.62
CA CYS A 353 9.80 -8.21 2.58
C CYS A 353 9.68 -9.18 3.76
N SER A 354 9.49 -8.65 4.97
CA SER A 354 9.28 -9.44 6.19
C SER A 354 8.00 -10.30 6.13
N MET A 355 6.88 -9.68 5.72
CA MET A 355 5.60 -10.35 5.50
C MET A 355 5.72 -11.50 4.51
N ALA A 356 6.35 -11.27 3.36
CA ALA A 356 6.50 -12.28 2.32
C ALA A 356 7.48 -13.40 2.72
N ALA A 357 8.53 -13.09 3.49
CA ALA A 357 9.48 -14.08 4.00
C ALA A 357 8.81 -15.05 4.97
N GLY A 358 8.05 -14.53 5.95
CA GLY A 358 7.30 -15.35 6.89
C GLY A 358 6.17 -16.12 6.22
N GLY A 359 5.40 -15.47 5.34
CA GLY A 359 4.33 -16.12 4.57
C GLY A 359 4.84 -17.29 3.72
N LEU A 360 5.96 -17.10 2.99
CA LEU A 360 6.57 -18.17 2.19
C LEU A 360 7.04 -19.32 3.08
N THR A 361 7.64 -19.01 4.22
CA THR A 361 8.14 -20.03 5.16
C THR A 361 7.00 -20.89 5.71
N ALA A 362 5.87 -20.28 6.07
CA ALA A 362 4.69 -21.01 6.52
C ALA A 362 4.11 -21.89 5.41
N ALA A 363 3.95 -21.33 4.20
CA ALA A 363 3.42 -22.07 3.04
C ALA A 363 4.32 -23.25 2.59
N LEU A 364 5.60 -23.23 2.96
CA LEU A 364 6.56 -24.32 2.73
C LEU A 364 6.64 -25.32 3.90
N GLY A 365 5.82 -25.15 4.94
CA GLY A 365 5.75 -26.05 6.09
C GLY A 365 6.80 -25.77 7.18
N GLY A 366 7.36 -24.56 7.23
CA GLY A 366 8.23 -24.13 8.32
C GLY A 366 7.50 -24.05 9.66
N SER A 367 8.22 -24.28 10.76
CA SER A 367 7.66 -24.11 12.11
C SER A 367 7.40 -22.63 12.43
N ILE A 368 6.59 -22.35 13.46
CA ILE A 368 6.31 -20.98 13.91
C ILE A 368 7.60 -20.18 14.22
N TRP A 369 8.64 -20.86 14.72
CA TRP A 369 9.95 -20.26 15.01
C TRP A 369 10.72 -19.91 13.73
N GLN A 370 10.64 -20.75 12.70
CA GLN A 370 11.25 -20.46 11.40
C GLN A 370 10.50 -19.34 10.68
N VAL A 371 9.17 -19.27 10.84
CA VAL A 371 8.36 -18.16 10.29
C VAL A 371 8.78 -16.83 10.91
N GLU A 372 8.91 -16.76 12.23
CA GLU A 372 9.40 -15.56 12.91
C GLU A 372 10.83 -15.22 12.44
N ASN A 373 11.74 -16.19 12.39
CA ASN A 373 13.12 -15.96 11.96
C ASN A 373 13.21 -15.46 10.51
N ALA A 374 12.39 -15.99 9.59
CA ALA A 374 12.34 -15.50 8.21
C ALA A 374 11.83 -14.05 8.13
N ALA A 375 10.79 -13.74 8.90
CA ALA A 375 10.25 -12.39 8.99
C ALA A 375 11.30 -11.41 9.54
N GLU A 376 12.01 -11.82 10.59
CA GLU A 376 13.08 -11.08 11.25
C GLU A 376 14.23 -10.74 10.28
N ILE A 377 14.83 -11.75 9.63
CA ILE A 377 15.86 -11.56 8.60
C ILE A 377 15.35 -10.63 7.47
N GLY A 378 14.09 -10.83 7.06
CA GLY A 378 13.45 -10.02 6.03
C GLY A 378 13.42 -8.53 6.36
N MET A 379 13.22 -8.16 7.63
CA MET A 379 13.25 -6.77 8.07
C MET A 379 14.66 -6.27 8.41
N GLU A 380 15.51 -7.09 9.03
CA GLU A 380 16.88 -6.74 9.39
C GLU A 380 17.63 -6.16 8.18
N HIS A 381 17.49 -6.80 7.01
CA HIS A 381 18.10 -6.38 5.75
C HIS A 381 17.46 -5.15 5.09
N ASN A 382 16.53 -4.48 5.77
CA ASN A 382 15.89 -3.24 5.32
C ASN A 382 15.92 -2.14 6.39
N LEU A 383 16.48 -2.36 7.59
CA LEU A 383 16.60 -1.34 8.63
C LEU A 383 17.42 -0.13 8.13
N GLY A 384 16.93 1.07 8.43
CA GLY A 384 17.50 2.35 8.00
C GLY A 384 17.13 2.78 6.57
N LEU A 385 16.31 2.01 5.84
CA LEU A 385 15.95 2.35 4.46
C LEU A 385 15.04 3.60 4.41
N THR A 386 15.56 4.68 3.84
CA THR A 386 14.88 5.98 3.71
C THR A 386 13.83 5.99 2.59
N CYS A 387 12.84 6.88 2.65
CA CYS A 387 11.81 7.04 1.61
C CYS A 387 11.97 8.39 0.92
N ASP A 388 12.86 8.47 -0.06
CA ASP A 388 13.15 9.72 -0.77
C ASP A 388 13.25 9.45 -2.29
N PRO A 389 12.10 9.23 -2.95
CA PRO A 389 12.08 8.92 -4.37
C PRO A 389 12.30 10.16 -5.24
N ILE A 390 12.88 9.93 -6.43
CA ILE A 390 13.14 10.99 -7.43
C ILE A 390 11.82 11.58 -7.91
N GLY A 391 11.74 12.91 -7.97
CA GLY A 391 10.53 13.64 -8.38
C GLY A 391 9.31 13.45 -7.47
N GLY A 392 9.45 12.76 -6.33
CA GLY A 392 8.30 12.33 -5.52
C GLY A 392 7.46 11.25 -6.18
N LEU A 393 8.02 10.51 -7.14
CA LEU A 393 7.32 9.50 -7.91
C LEU A 393 7.59 8.10 -7.35
N VAL A 394 6.58 7.24 -7.35
CA VAL A 394 6.74 5.82 -6.95
C VAL A 394 7.36 5.01 -8.10
N GLN A 395 8.57 5.41 -8.52
CA GLN A 395 9.31 4.84 -9.64
C GLN A 395 10.72 4.48 -9.19
N ILE A 396 11.60 5.47 -9.02
CA ILE A 396 13.00 5.26 -8.64
C ILE A 396 13.20 5.80 -7.21
N PRO A 397 13.71 4.99 -6.27
CA PRO A 397 14.17 3.59 -6.37
C PRO A 397 13.09 2.54 -6.06
N CYS A 398 11.80 2.90 -6.07
CA CYS A 398 10.70 2.06 -5.60
C CYS A 398 10.56 0.74 -6.38
N ILE A 399 10.69 0.78 -7.70
CA ILE A 399 10.52 -0.36 -8.59
C ILE A 399 11.61 -1.41 -8.31
N GLU A 400 12.89 -1.01 -8.29
CA GLU A 400 14.01 -1.91 -7.99
C GLU A 400 13.95 -2.42 -6.55
N ARG A 401 13.48 -1.60 -5.60
CA ARG A 401 13.32 -2.02 -4.20
C ARG A 401 12.32 -3.17 -4.04
N ASN A 402 11.29 -3.25 -4.89
CA ASN A 402 10.35 -4.37 -4.84
C ASN A 402 11.00 -5.65 -5.38
N ALA A 403 11.69 -5.58 -6.53
CA ALA A 403 12.43 -6.72 -7.06
C ALA A 403 13.46 -7.25 -6.04
N MET A 404 14.29 -6.36 -5.49
CA MET A 404 15.27 -6.72 -4.45
C MET A 404 14.60 -7.24 -3.17
N GLY A 405 13.47 -6.65 -2.76
CA GLY A 405 12.69 -7.09 -1.60
C GLY A 405 12.15 -8.51 -1.76
N SER A 406 11.64 -8.88 -2.93
CA SER A 406 11.19 -10.24 -3.23
C SER A 406 12.31 -11.26 -3.14
N VAL A 407 13.49 -10.93 -3.70
CA VAL A 407 14.67 -11.81 -3.64
C VAL A 407 15.14 -11.99 -2.20
N LYS A 408 15.21 -10.91 -1.41
CA LYS A 408 15.53 -10.97 0.02
C LYS A 408 14.54 -11.84 0.78
N ALA A 409 13.24 -11.70 0.52
CA ALA A 409 12.21 -12.49 1.20
C ALA A 409 12.34 -13.99 0.93
N ILE A 410 12.58 -14.38 -0.33
CA ILE A 410 12.83 -15.79 -0.69
C ILE A 410 14.09 -16.29 0.00
N ASN A 411 15.18 -15.52 0.00
CA ASN A 411 16.43 -15.95 0.61
C ASN A 411 16.32 -16.03 2.15
N ALA A 412 15.62 -15.11 2.79
CA ALA A 412 15.32 -15.14 4.23
C ALA A 412 14.56 -16.41 4.61
N SER A 413 13.53 -16.77 3.83
CA SER A 413 12.80 -18.03 4.01
C SER A 413 13.71 -19.26 3.86
N ARG A 414 14.59 -19.27 2.84
CA ARG A 414 15.58 -20.36 2.65
C ARG A 414 16.56 -20.48 3.82
N MET A 415 17.00 -19.37 4.40
CA MET A 415 17.90 -19.37 5.56
C MET A 415 17.19 -19.93 6.79
N ALA A 416 15.96 -19.49 7.06
CA ALA A 416 15.17 -19.95 8.20
C ALA A 416 14.79 -21.44 8.09
N LEU A 417 14.38 -21.93 6.91
CA LEU A 417 14.06 -23.34 6.70
C LEU A 417 15.28 -24.28 6.85
N LYS A 418 16.50 -23.75 6.68
CA LYS A 418 17.75 -24.48 6.89
C LYS A 418 18.30 -24.35 8.32
N SER A 419 17.64 -23.59 9.19
CA SER A 419 17.96 -23.48 10.61
C SER A 419 16.94 -24.24 11.46
N ASP A 420 17.19 -24.31 12.77
CA ASP A 420 16.21 -24.80 13.76
C ASP A 420 15.20 -23.70 14.18
N GLY A 421 15.20 -22.56 13.50
CA GLY A 421 14.38 -21.38 13.80
C GLY A 421 14.84 -20.57 15.02
N LYS A 422 15.81 -21.05 15.79
CA LYS A 422 16.32 -20.31 16.96
C LYS A 422 17.26 -19.21 16.51
N HIS A 423 17.02 -18.00 16.99
CA HIS A 423 17.77 -16.82 16.62
C HIS A 423 17.94 -15.90 17.84
N ARG A 424 19.02 -15.10 17.86
CA ARG A 424 19.36 -14.27 19.04
C ARG A 424 18.55 -12.97 19.11
N VAL A 425 18.09 -12.48 17.97
CA VAL A 425 17.47 -11.18 17.81
C VAL A 425 16.00 -11.38 17.45
N SER A 426 15.08 -11.38 18.42
CA SER A 426 13.65 -11.59 18.12
C SER A 426 13.07 -10.54 17.18
N LEU A 427 11.98 -10.89 16.50
CA LEU A 427 11.26 -9.98 15.62
C LEU A 427 10.82 -8.70 16.36
N ASP A 428 10.41 -8.82 17.62
CA ASP A 428 10.03 -7.68 18.47
C ASP A 428 11.19 -6.67 18.65
N LYS A 429 12.43 -7.15 18.77
CA LYS A 429 13.61 -6.26 18.83
C LYS A 429 13.85 -5.57 17.50
N VAL A 430 13.66 -6.27 16.38
CA VAL A 430 13.80 -5.68 15.04
C VAL A 430 12.72 -4.62 14.79
N ILE A 431 11.47 -4.88 15.18
CA ILE A 431 10.35 -3.91 15.10
C ILE A 431 10.68 -2.65 15.91
N LYS A 432 11.16 -2.83 17.14
CA LYS A 432 11.58 -1.70 17.99
C LYS A 432 12.70 -0.90 17.33
N THR A 433 13.70 -1.56 16.77
CA THR A 433 14.80 -0.91 16.04
C THR A 433 14.28 -0.14 14.82
N MET A 434 13.34 -0.70 14.06
CA MET A 434 12.69 -0.01 12.94
C MET A 434 11.99 1.28 13.40
N ARG A 435 11.23 1.22 14.50
CA ARG A 435 10.56 2.40 15.07
C ARG A 435 11.56 3.46 15.50
N ASP A 436 12.57 3.06 16.27
CA ASP A 436 13.55 3.99 16.84
C ASP A 436 14.41 4.63 15.73
N THR A 437 14.84 3.86 14.71
CA THR A 437 15.53 4.39 13.52
C THR A 437 14.64 5.32 12.69
N GLY A 438 13.35 5.02 12.55
CA GLY A 438 12.38 5.88 11.87
C GLY A 438 12.17 7.21 12.59
N ARG A 439 12.16 7.21 13.93
CA ARG A 439 12.14 8.43 14.74
C ARG A 439 13.41 9.26 14.55
N ASP A 440 14.56 8.60 14.50
CA ASP A 440 15.87 9.27 14.36
C ASP A 440 16.14 9.73 12.91
N MET A 441 15.37 9.24 11.94
CA MET A 441 15.44 9.64 10.54
C MET A 441 15.04 11.11 10.37
N LYS A 442 15.93 11.94 9.83
CA LYS A 442 15.62 13.35 9.55
C LYS A 442 14.48 13.47 8.53
N ASP A 443 13.57 14.42 8.74
CA ASP A 443 12.37 14.65 7.90
C ASP A 443 12.66 14.70 6.39
N LYS A 444 13.79 15.29 5.98
CA LYS A 444 14.18 15.38 4.56
C LYS A 444 14.54 14.05 3.90
N TYR A 445 14.68 12.97 4.67
CA TYR A 445 14.94 11.61 4.17
C TYR A 445 13.69 10.69 4.31
N LYS A 446 12.58 11.24 4.80
CA LYS A 446 11.25 10.62 4.73
C LYS A 446 10.54 11.07 3.44
N GLU A 447 9.27 10.70 3.28
CA GLU A 447 8.44 10.95 2.08
C GLU A 447 8.16 12.46 1.82
N THR A 448 9.21 13.19 1.44
CA THR A 448 9.17 14.63 1.16
C THR A 448 9.90 15.01 -0.13
N SER A 449 10.76 14.12 -0.67
CA SER A 449 11.61 14.37 -1.85
C SER A 449 12.48 15.61 -1.72
N ARG A 450 13.00 15.85 -0.50
CA ARG A 450 13.82 17.02 -0.15
C ARG A 450 15.26 16.63 0.22
N GLY A 451 15.65 15.37 0.07
CA GLY A 451 16.96 14.87 0.44
C GLY A 451 17.47 13.80 -0.50
N GLY A 452 18.20 12.83 0.09
CA GLY A 452 18.58 11.55 -0.49
C GLY A 452 18.85 11.53 -2.01
N LEU A 453 18.20 10.60 -2.71
CA LEU A 453 18.33 10.45 -4.16
C LEU A 453 17.61 11.59 -4.89
N ALA A 454 16.53 12.11 -4.31
CA ALA A 454 15.67 13.10 -4.95
C ALA A 454 16.38 14.43 -5.27
N VAL A 455 17.35 14.84 -4.44
CA VAL A 455 18.10 16.10 -4.64
C VAL A 455 19.47 15.90 -5.30
N ASN A 456 19.92 14.66 -5.47
CA ASN A 456 21.22 14.34 -6.05
C ASN A 456 21.13 13.89 -7.51
N VAL A 457 19.92 13.62 -8.01
CA VAL A 457 19.64 13.40 -9.43
C VAL A 457 18.92 14.64 -9.94
N ILE A 458 19.61 15.47 -10.73
CA ILE A 458 19.05 16.69 -11.32
C ILE A 458 18.10 16.25 -12.44
N GLU A 459 16.82 16.57 -12.31
CA GLU A 459 15.86 16.55 -13.43
C GLU A 459 16.35 17.62 -14.43
N CYS A 460 16.87 17.19 -15.57
CA CYS A 460 17.39 18.07 -16.62
C CYS A 460 16.28 18.69 -17.47
#